data_AF-A0A179ES40-F1
#
_entry.id   AF-A0A179ES40-F1
#
_cell.length_a   1.000
_cell.length_b   1.000
_cell.length_c   1.000
_cell.angle_alpha   90.00
_cell.angle_beta   90.00
_cell.angle_gamma   90.00
#
_symmetry.space_group_name_H-M   'P 1'
#
loop_
_entity.id
_entity.type
_entity.pdbx_description
1 polymer ?
#
loop_
_entity_poly.entity_id
_entity_poly.type
_entity_poly.pdbx_seq_one_letter_code
_entity_poly.pdbx_strand_id
1 'polypeptide(L)'
;MSQPAIRYRLIKKEKHTGARLGEIITPHGTFPTPMFMPVGTLATVKTMSPEELKEMGAGIILSNTYHLWLRPGEDLVAEAGGLHKFMNWDQPILTDSGGFQVFSLSDMRNIEEEGVHFKNHLNGSRMFLSPEKAIDIQNKLGSDIMMSFDECPPFDESYDYVKKSVERTSRWAERGLKAHANPATQGLFGIIQGAGFEDLRRQSAKDLVSMDFPGYSIGGLSVGEPKADMNRVLEFTTPLIPEDKPRYLMGVGAADSLIDGVIRGVDMFDCVLPTRIARNGTCMTSQGRLVVKNAKYAHDFRPIDEKCDCYTCKNYTRAYIRHLIKCDETFGIRLTSYHNLYFLLNLMKQVRQAIMDDNLLEFRAAFFEEYGFNKENAKSF
;
A
#
# COMPACT_ATOMS: atom_id res chain seq x y z
N MET A 1 9.43 -12.04 28.69
CA MET A 1 9.46 -11.93 27.22
C MET A 1 9.18 -10.48 26.89
N SER A 2 10.07 -9.82 26.15
CA SER A 2 9.83 -8.45 25.65
C SER A 2 8.63 -8.46 24.72
N GLN A 3 7.79 -7.43 24.78
CA GLN A 3 6.67 -7.28 23.85
C GLN A 3 7.18 -7.14 22.40
N PRO A 4 6.48 -7.66 21.38
CA PRO A 4 6.89 -7.49 19.99
C PRO A 4 6.83 -6.01 19.57
N ALA A 5 7.70 -5.61 18.65
CA ALA A 5 7.78 -4.23 18.15
C ALA A 5 6.46 -3.74 17.55
N ILE A 6 5.72 -4.65 16.89
CA ILE A 6 4.43 -4.37 16.27
C ILE A 6 3.35 -5.15 16.98
N ARG A 7 2.28 -4.44 17.36
CA ARG A 7 1.09 -5.02 18.00
C ARG A 7 -0.15 -4.53 17.30
N TYR A 8 -1.15 -5.40 17.21
CA TYR A 8 -2.47 -5.04 16.71
C TYR A 8 -3.50 -5.17 17.82
N ARG A 9 -4.31 -4.13 17.99
CA ARG A 9 -5.44 -4.12 18.92
C ARG A 9 -6.72 -4.07 18.10
N LEU A 10 -7.46 -5.17 18.08
CA LEU A 10 -8.81 -5.21 17.54
C LEU A 10 -9.76 -4.49 18.50
N ILE A 11 -10.42 -3.43 18.03
CA ILE A 11 -11.35 -2.61 18.82
C ILE A 11 -12.78 -3.10 18.61
N LYS A 12 -13.17 -3.32 17.35
CA LYS A 12 -14.52 -3.74 16.99
C LYS A 12 -14.51 -4.59 15.72
N LYS A 13 -15.44 -5.55 15.65
CA LYS A 13 -15.90 -6.13 14.39
C LYS A 13 -17.30 -5.62 14.07
N GLU A 14 -17.46 -5.14 12.85
CA GLU A 14 -18.75 -4.73 12.30
C GLU A 14 -19.70 -5.94 12.25
N LYS A 15 -20.95 -5.76 12.67
CA LYS A 15 -21.90 -6.87 12.88
C LYS A 15 -22.30 -7.60 11.59
N HIS A 16 -22.39 -6.92 10.46
CA HIS A 16 -22.97 -7.48 9.24
C HIS A 16 -21.93 -8.14 8.32
N THR A 17 -20.69 -7.64 8.34
CA THR A 17 -19.61 -8.03 7.43
C THR A 17 -18.44 -8.68 8.14
N GLY A 18 -18.27 -8.44 9.44
CA GLY A 18 -17.06 -8.82 10.18
C GLY A 18 -15.85 -7.92 9.89
N ALA A 19 -16.03 -6.80 9.17
CA ALA A 19 -14.99 -5.80 8.96
C ALA A 19 -14.43 -5.30 10.28
N ARG A 20 -13.12 -5.00 10.30
CA ARG A 20 -12.36 -4.82 11.54
C ARG A 20 -12.01 -3.35 11.73
N LEU A 21 -12.33 -2.81 12.90
CA LEU A 21 -11.78 -1.55 13.41
C LEU A 21 -10.72 -1.90 14.43
N GLY A 22 -9.52 -1.39 14.25
CA GLY A 22 -8.41 -1.65 15.16
C GLY A 22 -7.40 -0.51 15.16
N GLU A 23 -6.26 -0.79 15.76
CA GLU A 23 -5.07 0.07 15.68
C GLU A 23 -3.81 -0.79 15.66
N ILE A 24 -2.79 -0.28 14.97
CA ILE A 24 -1.45 -0.86 14.95
C ILE A 24 -0.55 0.05 15.77
N ILE A 25 0.13 -0.54 16.73
CA ILE A 25 1.07 0.11 17.62
C ILE A 25 2.48 -0.25 17.17
N THR A 26 3.31 0.76 16.89
CA THR A 26 4.71 0.62 16.50
C THR A 26 5.59 1.49 17.40
N PRO A 27 6.93 1.38 17.32
CA PRO A 27 7.83 2.23 18.09
C PRO A 27 7.71 3.74 17.79
N HIS A 28 7.35 4.11 16.55
CA HIS A 28 7.22 5.52 16.13
C HIS A 28 5.78 6.05 16.14
N GLY A 29 4.80 5.29 16.63
CA GLY A 29 3.43 5.79 16.78
C GLY A 29 2.37 4.72 16.77
N THR A 30 1.12 5.14 16.90
CA THR A 30 -0.05 4.28 16.79
C THR A 30 -1.00 4.89 15.78
N PHE A 31 -1.55 4.06 14.89
CA PHE A 31 -2.48 4.51 13.86
C PHE A 31 -3.68 3.55 13.74
N PRO A 32 -4.88 4.06 13.43
CA PRO A 32 -6.10 3.25 13.36
C PRO A 32 -6.18 2.47 12.04
N THR A 33 -6.89 1.34 12.04
CA THR A 33 -7.21 0.53 10.85
C THR A 33 -8.74 0.40 10.67
N PRO A 34 -9.27 0.28 9.44
CA PRO A 34 -8.55 0.25 8.17
C PRO A 34 -7.92 1.59 7.76
N MET A 35 -6.88 1.52 6.92
CA MET A 35 -6.05 2.68 6.57
C MET A 35 -5.41 2.56 5.18
N PHE A 36 -5.08 3.71 4.55
CA PHE A 36 -4.38 3.80 3.27
C PHE A 36 -2.99 4.45 3.43
N MET A 37 -1.92 3.80 2.96
CA MET A 37 -0.53 4.26 3.08
C MET A 37 -0.13 5.06 1.83
N PRO A 38 0.19 6.36 1.96
CA PRO A 38 0.87 7.09 0.90
C PRO A 38 2.22 6.45 0.57
N VAL A 39 2.51 6.25 -0.72
CA VAL A 39 3.73 5.59 -1.18
C VAL A 39 4.84 6.60 -1.48
N GLY A 40 5.94 6.45 -0.76
CA GLY A 40 7.23 7.09 -1.00
C GLY A 40 8.16 6.19 -1.80
N THR A 41 8.70 6.71 -2.91
CA THR A 41 9.58 5.91 -3.79
C THR A 41 11.05 6.13 -3.51
N LEU A 42 11.44 7.37 -3.19
CA LEU A 42 12.84 7.78 -3.02
C LEU A 42 12.97 8.64 -1.76
N ALA A 43 12.58 8.07 -0.60
CA ALA A 43 12.51 8.79 0.67
C ALA A 43 11.62 10.05 0.60
N THR A 44 10.61 10.03 -0.27
CA THR A 44 9.63 11.12 -0.41
C THR A 44 8.35 10.58 -1.05
N VAL A 45 7.21 10.94 -0.47
CA VAL A 45 5.93 10.87 -1.18
C VAL A 45 5.92 12.01 -2.19
N LYS A 46 5.89 11.66 -3.48
CA LYS A 46 6.12 12.64 -4.55
C LYS A 46 5.25 13.88 -4.37
N THR A 47 5.89 15.05 -4.37
CA THR A 47 5.31 16.40 -4.24
C THR A 47 4.77 16.79 -2.86
N MET A 48 4.91 15.94 -1.85
CA MET A 48 4.39 16.17 -0.50
C MET A 48 5.52 16.33 0.50
N SER A 49 5.34 17.27 1.44
CA SER A 49 6.20 17.38 2.62
C SER A 49 5.72 16.45 3.73
N PRO A 50 6.61 16.00 4.64
CA PRO A 50 6.22 15.27 5.86
C PRO A 50 5.13 15.98 6.68
N GLU A 51 5.20 17.30 6.80
CA GLU A 51 4.27 18.10 7.60
C GLU A 51 2.85 18.01 7.05
N GLU A 52 2.69 18.12 5.73
CA GLU A 52 1.38 17.98 5.08
C GLU A 52 0.81 16.57 5.22
N LEU A 53 1.66 15.54 5.15
CA LEU A 53 1.24 14.14 5.35
C LEU A 53 0.74 13.91 6.79
N LYS A 54 1.38 14.54 7.77
CA LYS A 54 0.90 14.53 9.17
C LYS A 54 -0.42 15.28 9.30
N GLU A 55 -0.52 16.47 8.70
CA GLU A 55 -1.74 17.29 8.74
C GLU A 55 -2.96 16.56 8.17
N MET A 56 -2.80 15.83 7.05
CA MET A 56 -3.88 15.02 6.47
C MET A 56 -4.17 13.71 7.22
N GLY A 57 -3.39 13.39 8.26
CA GLY A 57 -3.58 12.19 9.08
C GLY A 57 -3.16 10.90 8.39
N ALA A 58 -2.07 10.90 7.62
CA ALA A 58 -1.55 9.70 6.97
C ALA A 58 -1.25 8.57 7.97
N GLY A 59 -0.66 8.91 9.13
CA GLY A 59 -0.37 7.99 10.23
C GLY A 59 0.79 7.02 9.97
N ILE A 60 0.98 6.58 8.73
CA ILE A 60 2.09 5.74 8.27
C ILE A 60 2.28 5.95 6.77
N ILE A 61 3.50 5.76 6.28
CA ILE A 61 3.81 5.74 4.85
C ILE A 61 4.48 4.43 4.45
N LEU A 62 4.37 4.07 3.16
CA LEU A 62 5.19 3.02 2.56
C LEU A 62 6.43 3.64 1.94
N SER A 63 7.60 3.03 2.11
CA SER A 63 8.83 3.39 1.40
C SER A 63 9.35 2.21 0.57
N ASN A 64 9.75 2.48 -0.67
CA ASN A 64 10.30 1.46 -1.56
C ASN A 64 11.76 1.17 -1.24
N THR A 65 12.05 -0.06 -0.81
CA THR A 65 13.39 -0.56 -0.51
C THR A 65 14.25 -0.63 -1.76
N TYR A 66 13.71 -1.14 -2.86
CA TYR A 66 14.46 -1.32 -4.12
C TYR A 66 15.10 -0.02 -4.60
N HIS A 67 14.33 1.08 -4.58
CA HIS A 67 14.81 2.36 -5.06
C HIS A 67 15.81 3.01 -4.09
N LEU A 68 15.60 2.88 -2.78
CA LEU A 68 16.53 3.40 -1.77
C LEU A 68 17.85 2.65 -1.73
N TRP A 69 17.81 1.33 -1.94
CA TRP A 69 18.99 0.50 -2.09
C TRP A 69 19.84 0.96 -3.29
N LEU A 70 19.18 1.28 -4.41
CA LEU A 70 19.87 1.77 -5.59
C LEU A 70 20.40 3.19 -5.44
N ARG A 71 19.60 4.07 -4.81
CA ARG A 71 19.96 5.46 -4.56
C ARG A 71 19.09 6.02 -3.43
N PRO A 72 19.70 6.54 -2.35
CA PRO A 72 21.12 6.86 -2.22
C PRO A 72 22.03 5.69 -1.79
N GLY A 73 21.46 4.51 -1.52
CA GLY A 73 22.14 3.40 -0.85
C GLY A 73 21.74 3.33 0.63
N GLU A 74 21.56 2.12 1.12
CA GLU A 74 21.12 1.85 2.49
C GLU A 74 22.15 2.24 3.55
N ASP A 75 23.44 2.13 3.23
CA ASP A 75 24.51 2.50 4.15
C ASP A 75 24.51 4.01 4.43
N LEU A 76 24.31 4.84 3.39
CA LEU A 76 24.19 6.29 3.54
C LEU A 76 22.98 6.68 4.39
N VAL A 77 21.84 6.01 4.18
CA VAL A 77 20.63 6.24 4.99
C VAL A 77 20.87 5.84 6.46
N ALA A 78 21.56 4.74 6.71
CA ALA A 78 21.94 4.32 8.05
C ALA A 78 22.88 5.32 8.73
N GLU A 79 23.90 5.81 8.01
CA GLU A 79 24.82 6.87 8.47
C GLU A 79 24.10 8.17 8.81
N ALA A 80 23.06 8.53 8.05
CA ALA A 80 22.18 9.68 8.34
C ALA A 80 21.26 9.46 9.57
N GLY A 81 21.33 8.29 10.20
CA GLY A 81 20.56 7.93 11.39
C GLY A 81 19.22 7.28 11.10
N GLY A 82 19.09 6.60 9.96
CA GLY A 82 17.90 5.87 9.53
C GLY A 82 16.96 6.70 8.66
N LEU A 83 16.02 6.02 8.00
CA LEU A 83 15.14 6.61 7.00
C LEU A 83 14.26 7.72 7.60
N HIS A 84 13.73 7.52 8.82
CA HIS A 84 12.94 8.53 9.53
C HIS A 84 13.67 9.88 9.62
N LYS A 85 14.92 9.88 10.10
CA LYS A 85 15.73 11.11 10.19
C LYS A 85 16.10 11.64 8.81
N PHE A 86 16.47 10.76 7.89
CA PHE A 86 16.88 11.14 6.54
C PHE A 86 15.79 11.91 5.78
N MET A 87 14.52 11.54 5.96
CA MET A 87 13.38 12.18 5.27
C MET A 87 12.51 13.08 6.15
N ASN A 88 12.93 13.34 7.39
CA ASN A 88 12.16 14.12 8.39
C ASN A 88 10.74 13.58 8.63
N TRP A 89 10.58 12.25 8.68
CA TRP A 89 9.33 11.58 9.00
C TRP A 89 9.47 10.82 10.32
N ASP A 90 8.84 11.32 11.37
CA ASP A 90 8.92 10.80 12.75
C ASP A 90 7.77 9.84 13.10
N GLN A 91 6.92 9.52 12.13
CA GLN A 91 5.81 8.58 12.25
C GLN A 91 6.20 7.21 11.66
N PRO A 92 5.36 6.17 11.82
CA PRO A 92 5.66 4.84 11.33
C PRO A 92 5.98 4.78 9.83
N ILE A 93 6.90 3.89 9.45
CA ILE A 93 7.24 3.55 8.06
C ILE A 93 7.09 2.06 7.84
N LEU A 94 6.43 1.67 6.74
CA LEU A 94 6.51 0.33 6.17
C LEU A 94 7.48 0.32 5.00
N THR A 95 8.41 -0.63 4.93
CA THR A 95 9.25 -0.86 3.74
C THR A 95 8.84 -2.12 3.01
N ASP A 96 8.71 -2.04 1.69
CA ASP A 96 8.52 -3.25 0.87
C ASP A 96 9.82 -4.08 0.79
N SER A 97 9.74 -5.30 0.27
CA SER A 97 10.89 -6.20 0.16
C SER A 97 11.78 -5.91 -1.07
N GLY A 98 11.27 -5.10 -2.01
CA GLY A 98 11.85 -4.89 -3.33
C GLY A 98 11.58 -6.02 -4.34
N GLY A 99 10.90 -7.10 -3.93
CA GLY A 99 10.59 -8.24 -4.80
C GLY A 99 9.81 -7.82 -6.04
N PHE A 100 8.64 -7.19 -5.86
CA PHE A 100 7.78 -6.74 -6.96
C PHE A 100 8.51 -5.86 -8.00
N GLN A 101 9.42 -4.99 -7.57
CA GLN A 101 10.19 -4.11 -8.45
C GLN A 101 11.22 -4.89 -9.25
N VAL A 102 11.85 -5.91 -8.66
CA VAL A 102 12.71 -6.84 -9.40
C VAL A 102 11.91 -7.60 -10.47
N PHE A 103 10.67 -8.01 -10.15
CA PHE A 103 9.80 -8.71 -11.11
C PHE A 103 9.21 -7.79 -12.20
N SER A 104 8.95 -6.52 -11.89
CA SER A 104 8.27 -5.58 -12.81
C SER A 104 9.20 -4.68 -13.62
N LEU A 105 10.43 -4.41 -13.14
CA LEU A 105 11.35 -3.45 -13.77
C LEU A 105 12.58 -4.09 -14.43
N SER A 106 12.81 -5.40 -14.24
CA SER A 106 13.95 -6.09 -14.85
C SER A 106 13.49 -7.14 -15.86
N ASP A 107 13.57 -6.78 -17.15
CA ASP A 107 13.32 -7.70 -18.28
C ASP A 107 14.26 -8.91 -18.26
N MET A 108 15.47 -8.73 -17.71
CA MET A 108 16.44 -9.79 -17.47
C MET A 108 16.49 -10.10 -15.97
N ARG A 109 15.73 -11.10 -15.53
CA ARG A 109 15.81 -11.66 -14.18
C ARG A 109 16.06 -13.17 -14.25
N ASN A 110 16.83 -13.67 -13.30
CA ASN A 110 17.02 -15.11 -13.09
C ASN A 110 16.73 -15.42 -11.62
N ILE A 111 15.73 -16.27 -11.39
CA ILE A 111 15.24 -16.62 -10.06
C ILE A 111 15.87 -17.97 -9.69
N GLU A 112 16.60 -18.00 -8.59
CA GLU A 112 17.23 -19.19 -8.03
C GLU A 112 16.71 -19.40 -6.60
N GLU A 113 17.11 -20.49 -5.94
CA GLU A 113 16.67 -20.71 -4.56
C GLU A 113 17.32 -19.71 -3.60
N GLU A 114 18.53 -19.26 -3.91
CA GLU A 114 19.32 -18.34 -3.10
C GLU A 114 18.75 -16.91 -3.15
N GLY A 115 18.11 -16.52 -4.25
CA GLY A 115 17.59 -15.17 -4.47
C GLY A 115 17.34 -14.88 -5.95
N VAL A 116 17.40 -13.60 -6.32
CA VAL A 116 17.15 -13.15 -7.69
C VAL A 116 18.34 -12.34 -8.23
N HIS A 117 18.85 -12.77 -9.38
CA HIS A 117 19.79 -11.98 -10.19
C HIS A 117 19.02 -11.09 -11.16
N PHE A 118 19.44 -9.83 -11.26
CA PHE A 118 18.81 -8.88 -12.17
C PHE A 118 19.77 -7.75 -12.57
N LYS A 119 19.36 -6.90 -13.51
CA LYS A 119 20.14 -5.72 -13.89
C LYS A 119 19.56 -4.46 -13.26
N ASN A 120 20.45 -3.62 -12.74
CA ASN A 120 20.10 -2.29 -12.28
C ASN A 120 19.57 -1.45 -13.47
N HIS A 121 18.35 -0.96 -13.39
CA HIS A 121 17.71 -0.18 -14.46
C HIS A 121 18.34 1.21 -14.67
N LEU A 122 19.17 1.69 -13.74
CA LEU A 122 19.84 3.00 -13.83
C LEU A 122 21.17 2.94 -14.58
N ASN A 123 21.97 1.89 -14.38
CA ASN A 123 23.33 1.81 -14.91
C ASN A 123 23.69 0.47 -15.57
N GLY A 124 22.77 -0.51 -15.57
CA GLY A 124 22.96 -1.83 -16.18
C GLY A 124 23.81 -2.81 -15.38
N SER A 125 24.31 -2.46 -14.19
CA SER A 125 25.12 -3.36 -13.37
C SER A 125 24.33 -4.60 -12.96
N ARG A 126 25.00 -5.76 -12.90
CA ARG A 126 24.40 -6.99 -12.38
C ARG A 126 24.26 -6.88 -10.87
N MET A 127 23.10 -7.23 -10.35
CA MET A 127 22.79 -7.23 -8.93
C MET A 127 22.21 -8.58 -8.50
N PHE A 128 22.27 -8.85 -7.21
CA PHE A 128 21.71 -10.05 -6.59
C PHE A 128 20.99 -9.65 -5.31
N LEU A 129 19.73 -10.06 -5.17
CA LEU A 129 18.91 -9.82 -3.99
C LEU A 129 18.46 -11.16 -3.42
N SER A 130 18.94 -11.48 -2.22
CA SER A 130 18.50 -12.62 -1.43
C SER A 130 17.55 -12.17 -0.31
N PRO A 131 16.80 -13.09 0.33
CA PRO A 131 16.04 -12.80 1.55
C PRO A 131 16.88 -12.10 2.63
N GLU A 132 18.10 -12.58 2.89
CA GLU A 132 18.99 -11.99 3.89
C GLU A 132 19.40 -10.57 3.51
N LYS A 133 19.71 -10.32 2.24
CA LYS A 133 20.08 -8.98 1.78
C LYS A 133 18.89 -8.01 1.83
N ALA A 134 17.69 -8.46 1.46
CA ALA A 134 16.48 -7.64 1.55
C ALA A 134 16.18 -7.25 3.01
N ILE A 135 16.41 -8.16 3.96
CA ILE A 135 16.25 -7.89 5.39
C ILE A 135 17.38 -7.00 5.92
N ASP A 136 18.64 -7.20 5.54
CA ASP A 136 19.77 -6.32 5.88
C ASP A 136 19.49 -4.87 5.48
N ILE A 137 19.05 -4.65 4.23
CA ILE A 137 18.69 -3.32 3.72
C ILE A 137 17.60 -2.70 4.60
N GLN A 138 16.51 -3.42 4.86
CA GLN A 138 15.41 -2.87 5.66
C GLN A 138 15.79 -2.62 7.13
N ASN A 139 16.66 -3.45 7.73
CA ASN A 139 17.22 -3.19 9.07
C ASN A 139 18.04 -1.87 9.08
N LYS A 140 18.84 -1.62 8.03
CA LYS A 140 19.62 -0.38 7.87
C LYS A 140 18.75 0.85 7.61
N LEU A 141 17.69 0.70 6.83
CA LEU A 141 16.70 1.76 6.63
C LEU A 141 15.96 2.09 7.94
N GLY A 142 15.78 1.11 8.83
CA GLY A 142 15.21 1.32 10.16
C GLY A 142 13.70 1.54 10.17
N SER A 143 12.96 0.99 9.20
CA SER A 143 11.49 1.05 9.15
C SER A 143 10.81 0.30 10.29
N ASP A 144 9.63 0.73 10.71
CA ASP A 144 8.85 0.05 11.75
C ASP A 144 8.36 -1.32 11.30
N ILE A 145 7.86 -1.40 10.06
CA ILE A 145 7.33 -2.63 9.47
C ILE A 145 8.16 -2.97 8.24
N MET A 146 8.76 -4.15 8.23
CA MET A 146 9.50 -4.71 7.12
C MET A 146 8.66 -5.79 6.45
N MET A 147 8.84 -5.95 5.15
CA MET A 147 8.19 -7.00 4.38
C MET A 147 9.17 -8.13 4.10
N SER A 148 8.72 -9.37 4.26
CA SER A 148 9.47 -10.55 3.85
C SER A 148 9.76 -10.51 2.35
N PHE A 149 10.92 -11.01 1.94
CA PHE A 149 11.20 -11.23 0.53
C PHE A 149 10.36 -12.39 0.00
N ASP A 150 9.77 -12.21 -1.18
CA ASP A 150 8.82 -13.14 -1.79
C ASP A 150 8.98 -13.17 -3.31
N GLU A 151 8.33 -14.14 -3.94
CA GLU A 151 8.15 -14.16 -5.38
C GLU A 151 6.69 -13.86 -5.73
N CYS A 152 6.50 -12.89 -6.62
CA CYS A 152 5.17 -12.44 -7.05
C CYS A 152 4.92 -12.88 -8.51
N PRO A 153 4.44 -14.11 -8.76
CA PRO A 153 4.09 -14.56 -10.11
C PRO A 153 2.91 -13.77 -10.69
N PRO A 154 2.80 -13.64 -12.03
CA PRO A 154 1.56 -13.17 -12.66
C PRO A 154 0.35 -14.01 -12.24
N PHE A 155 -0.83 -13.38 -12.21
CA PHE A 155 -2.05 -14.02 -11.70
C PHE A 155 -2.52 -15.21 -12.55
N ASP A 156 -2.26 -15.17 -13.86
CA ASP A 156 -2.64 -16.15 -14.86
C ASP A 156 -1.59 -17.25 -15.07
N GLU A 157 -0.54 -17.29 -14.25
CA GLU A 157 0.47 -18.35 -14.31
C GLU A 157 -0.09 -19.74 -14.01
N SER A 158 0.62 -20.75 -14.52
CA SER A 158 0.24 -22.15 -14.31
C SER A 158 0.25 -22.53 -12.82
N TYR A 159 -0.67 -23.42 -12.42
CA TYR A 159 -0.73 -23.94 -11.06
C TYR A 159 0.62 -24.48 -10.57
N ASP A 160 1.34 -25.25 -11.39
CA ASP A 160 2.63 -25.83 -11.04
C ASP A 160 3.71 -24.76 -10.80
N TYR A 161 3.68 -23.65 -11.55
CA TYR A 161 4.59 -22.53 -11.33
C TYR A 161 4.26 -21.82 -10.01
N VAL A 162 2.99 -21.46 -9.81
CA VAL A 162 2.52 -20.77 -8.60
C VAL A 162 2.79 -21.62 -7.36
N LYS A 163 2.61 -22.95 -7.43
CA LYS A 163 2.94 -23.86 -6.34
C LYS A 163 4.41 -23.78 -5.95
N LYS A 164 5.33 -23.89 -6.92
CA LYS A 164 6.78 -23.75 -6.66
C LYS A 164 7.12 -22.38 -6.08
N SER A 165 6.44 -21.34 -6.54
CA SER A 165 6.62 -19.97 -6.07
C SER A 165 6.15 -19.78 -4.62
N VAL A 166 5.00 -20.38 -4.24
CA VAL A 166 4.51 -20.41 -2.86
C VAL A 166 5.50 -21.14 -1.95
N GLU A 167 5.97 -22.32 -2.36
CA GLU A 167 6.94 -23.11 -1.58
C GLU A 167 8.26 -22.35 -1.40
N ARG A 168 8.74 -21.67 -2.44
CA ARG A 168 9.93 -20.80 -2.38
C ARG A 168 9.71 -19.61 -1.45
N THR A 169 8.57 -18.94 -1.56
CA THR A 169 8.19 -17.80 -0.70
C THR A 169 8.18 -18.21 0.78
N SER A 170 7.66 -19.40 1.12
CA SER A 170 7.72 -19.92 2.50
C SER A 170 9.16 -20.10 2.98
N ARG A 171 10.05 -20.72 2.17
CA ARG A 171 11.47 -20.90 2.53
C ARG A 171 12.22 -19.57 2.65
N TRP A 172 11.92 -18.61 1.77
CA TRP A 172 12.49 -17.26 1.81
C TRP A 172 12.02 -16.48 3.04
N ALA A 173 10.76 -16.64 3.44
CA ALA A 173 10.23 -16.03 4.65
C ALA A 173 10.93 -16.54 5.91
N GLU A 174 11.19 -17.85 6.00
CA GLU A 174 11.95 -18.43 7.12
C GLU A 174 13.39 -17.88 7.17
N ARG A 175 14.05 -17.78 6.01
CA ARG A 175 15.41 -17.19 5.90
C ARG A 175 15.42 -15.73 6.30
N GLY A 176 14.44 -14.96 5.85
CA GLY A 176 14.29 -13.54 6.20
C GLY A 176 14.05 -13.35 7.70
N LEU A 177 13.21 -14.18 8.31
CA LEU A 177 12.96 -14.17 9.75
C LEU A 177 14.23 -14.45 10.56
N LYS A 178 15.05 -15.41 10.12
CA LYS A 178 16.37 -15.70 10.74
C LYS A 178 17.38 -14.57 10.58
N ALA A 179 17.31 -13.81 9.47
CA ALA A 179 18.21 -12.69 9.18
C ALA A 179 17.82 -11.38 9.90
N HIS A 180 16.63 -11.31 10.51
CA HIS A 180 16.15 -10.10 11.14
C HIS A 180 16.91 -9.79 12.45
N ALA A 181 17.70 -8.70 12.44
CA ALA A 181 18.58 -8.33 13.55
C ALA A 181 17.91 -7.48 14.65
N ASN A 182 16.80 -6.79 14.35
CA ASN A 182 16.21 -5.76 15.23
C ASN A 182 14.76 -6.04 15.70
N PRO A 183 14.41 -7.25 16.20
CA PRO A 183 13.02 -7.62 16.50
C PRO A 183 12.37 -6.81 17.64
N ALA A 184 13.17 -6.07 18.41
CA ALA A 184 12.67 -5.18 19.47
C ALA A 184 12.15 -3.84 18.93
N THR A 185 12.57 -3.42 17.74
CA THR A 185 12.28 -2.09 17.17
C THR A 185 11.71 -2.12 15.76
N GLN A 186 11.72 -3.28 15.09
CA GLN A 186 11.09 -3.45 13.78
C GLN A 186 10.30 -4.77 13.79
N GLY A 187 9.18 -4.83 13.06
CA GLY A 187 8.41 -6.04 12.86
C GLY A 187 8.48 -6.52 11.41
N LEU A 188 8.57 -7.82 11.20
CA LEU A 188 8.60 -8.42 9.87
C LEU A 188 7.23 -9.01 9.51
N PHE A 189 6.64 -8.63 8.38
CA PHE A 189 5.37 -9.21 7.90
C PHE A 189 5.63 -10.33 6.89
N GLY A 190 4.91 -11.44 7.03
CA GLY A 190 4.86 -12.50 6.02
C GLY A 190 3.99 -12.09 4.83
N ILE A 191 4.25 -12.67 3.64
CA ILE A 191 3.46 -12.39 2.42
C ILE A 191 2.82 -13.67 1.91
N ILE A 192 1.51 -13.77 2.07
CA ILE A 192 0.72 -14.89 1.56
C ILE A 192 0.60 -14.75 0.04
N GLN A 193 1.01 -15.79 -0.67
CA GLN A 193 0.98 -15.90 -2.13
C GLN A 193 0.03 -17.04 -2.56
N GLY A 194 -0.16 -17.22 -3.87
CA GLY A 194 -0.97 -18.32 -4.42
C GLY A 194 -1.91 -17.92 -5.57
N ALA A 195 -1.77 -16.71 -6.12
CA ALA A 195 -2.59 -16.20 -7.22
C ALA A 195 -4.11 -16.42 -6.95
N GLY A 196 -4.83 -16.96 -7.93
CA GLY A 196 -6.25 -17.29 -7.86
C GLY A 196 -6.60 -18.66 -7.26
N PHE A 197 -5.61 -19.45 -6.83
CA PHE A 197 -5.77 -20.84 -6.38
C PHE A 197 -5.99 -20.93 -4.86
N GLU A 198 -7.16 -21.42 -4.46
CA GLU A 198 -7.56 -21.46 -3.05
C GLU A 198 -6.69 -22.40 -2.20
N ASP A 199 -6.38 -23.57 -2.72
CA ASP A 199 -5.55 -24.57 -2.04
C ASP A 199 -4.11 -24.08 -1.84
N LEU A 200 -3.53 -23.38 -2.81
CA LEU A 200 -2.21 -22.76 -2.68
C LEU A 200 -2.20 -21.60 -1.69
N ARG A 201 -3.28 -20.79 -1.66
CA ARG A 201 -3.46 -19.73 -0.65
C ARG A 201 -3.59 -20.31 0.76
N ARG A 202 -4.30 -21.43 0.91
CA ARG A 202 -4.40 -22.19 2.16
C ARG A 202 -3.05 -22.74 2.62
N GLN A 203 -2.27 -23.29 1.69
CA GLN A 203 -0.91 -23.77 1.97
C GLN A 203 0.01 -22.63 2.41
N SER A 204 0.05 -21.54 1.64
CA SER A 204 0.87 -20.36 1.96
C SER A 204 0.50 -19.74 3.31
N ALA A 205 -0.79 -19.57 3.59
CA ALA A 205 -1.25 -19.05 4.87
C ALA A 205 -0.85 -19.97 6.03
N LYS A 206 -1.02 -21.29 5.90
CA LYS A 206 -0.62 -22.25 6.92
C LYS A 206 0.88 -22.17 7.23
N ASP A 207 1.71 -22.16 6.19
CA ASP A 207 3.17 -22.11 6.35
C ASP A 207 3.61 -20.83 7.06
N LEU A 208 3.14 -19.66 6.60
CA LEU A 208 3.54 -18.38 7.18
C LEU A 208 2.96 -18.15 8.58
N VAL A 209 1.71 -18.58 8.83
CA VAL A 209 1.10 -18.48 10.16
C VAL A 209 1.85 -19.32 11.17
N SER A 210 2.38 -20.48 10.77
CA SER A 210 3.20 -21.32 11.67
C SER A 210 4.51 -20.66 12.14
N MET A 211 4.95 -19.60 11.45
CA MET A 211 6.15 -18.82 11.80
C MET A 211 5.85 -17.61 12.73
N ASP A 212 4.58 -17.37 13.07
CA ASP A 212 4.12 -16.32 14.02
C ASP A 212 4.66 -14.90 13.73
N PHE A 213 4.53 -14.44 12.48
CA PHE A 213 4.83 -13.05 12.14
C PHE A 213 3.90 -12.08 12.90
N PRO A 214 4.36 -10.85 13.23
CA PRO A 214 3.53 -9.81 13.83
C PRO A 214 2.39 -9.30 12.92
N GLY A 215 2.42 -9.62 11.62
CA GLY A 215 1.36 -9.30 10.67
C GLY A 215 1.54 -10.03 9.34
N TYR A 216 0.46 -10.04 8.54
CA TYR A 216 0.40 -10.82 7.31
C TYR A 216 -0.12 -9.99 6.16
N SER A 217 0.56 -10.10 5.04
CA SER A 217 0.24 -9.39 3.81
C SER A 217 -0.33 -10.36 2.78
N ILE A 218 -1.15 -9.84 1.88
CA ILE A 218 -1.77 -10.57 0.80
C ILE A 218 -1.12 -10.04 -0.48
N GLY A 219 -0.17 -10.81 -1.01
CA GLY A 219 0.57 -10.49 -2.23
C GLY A 219 -0.06 -11.15 -3.46
N GLY A 220 0.45 -10.81 -4.65
CA GLY A 220 0.05 -11.43 -5.91
C GLY A 220 -1.39 -11.13 -6.33
N LEU A 221 -1.93 -10.01 -5.87
CA LEU A 221 -3.22 -9.43 -6.26
C LEU A 221 -3.01 -7.99 -6.73
N SER A 222 -3.99 -7.44 -7.44
CA SER A 222 -3.93 -6.16 -8.15
C SER A 222 -2.80 -6.11 -9.19
N VAL A 223 -2.53 -7.25 -9.84
CA VAL A 223 -1.47 -7.41 -10.85
C VAL A 223 -2.02 -7.58 -12.28
N GLY A 224 -3.34 -7.49 -12.44
CA GLY A 224 -4.02 -7.50 -13.75
C GLY A 224 -5.33 -8.28 -13.77
N GLU A 225 -5.65 -8.98 -12.68
CA GLU A 225 -6.86 -9.78 -12.55
C GLU A 225 -8.13 -8.93 -12.47
N PRO A 226 -9.29 -9.48 -12.88
CA PRO A 226 -10.58 -8.85 -12.64
C PRO A 226 -10.85 -8.62 -11.14
N LYS A 227 -11.54 -7.52 -10.82
CA LYS A 227 -11.93 -7.20 -9.43
C LYS A 227 -12.72 -8.32 -8.74
N ALA A 228 -13.57 -9.03 -9.50
CA ALA A 228 -14.32 -10.16 -8.98
C ALA A 228 -13.39 -11.29 -8.51
N ASP A 229 -12.30 -11.54 -9.22
CA ASP A 229 -11.31 -12.55 -8.84
C ASP A 229 -10.50 -12.13 -7.62
N MET A 230 -10.05 -10.87 -7.56
CA MET A 230 -9.41 -10.31 -6.37
C MET A 230 -10.32 -10.48 -5.13
N ASN A 231 -11.59 -10.08 -5.25
CA ASN A 231 -12.58 -10.19 -4.18
C ASN A 231 -12.82 -11.65 -3.75
N ARG A 232 -12.94 -12.57 -4.71
CA ARG A 232 -13.06 -14.02 -4.44
C ARG A 232 -11.84 -14.55 -3.68
N VAL A 233 -10.63 -14.14 -4.06
CA VAL A 233 -9.40 -14.56 -3.38
C VAL A 233 -9.35 -14.06 -1.94
N LEU A 234 -9.75 -12.81 -1.70
CA LEU A 234 -9.81 -12.23 -0.36
C LEU A 234 -10.79 -12.98 0.56
N GLU A 235 -11.94 -13.43 0.03
CA GLU A 235 -12.97 -14.13 0.80
C GLU A 235 -12.47 -15.42 1.45
N PHE A 236 -11.66 -16.21 0.75
CA PHE A 236 -11.10 -17.45 1.32
C PHE A 236 -9.72 -17.27 1.95
N THR A 237 -8.99 -16.17 1.67
CA THR A 237 -7.63 -15.96 2.21
C THR A 237 -7.64 -15.27 3.56
N THR A 238 -8.43 -14.20 3.72
CA THR A 238 -8.44 -13.39 4.94
C THR A 238 -8.89 -14.14 6.20
N PRO A 239 -9.82 -15.14 6.16
CA PRO A 239 -10.19 -15.92 7.34
C PRO A 239 -9.07 -16.85 7.84
N LEU A 240 -8.04 -17.11 7.01
CA LEU A 240 -6.90 -17.94 7.37
C LEU A 240 -5.86 -17.18 8.21
N ILE A 241 -5.96 -15.85 8.26
CA ILE A 241 -5.03 -14.98 9.00
C ILE A 241 -5.57 -14.75 10.42
N PRO A 242 -4.74 -14.92 11.46
CA PRO A 242 -5.14 -14.71 12.85
C PRO A 242 -5.81 -13.36 13.10
N GLU A 243 -6.78 -13.34 14.01
CA GLU A 243 -7.61 -12.15 14.25
C GLU A 243 -6.91 -11.06 15.05
N ASP A 244 -5.88 -11.43 15.79
CA ASP A 244 -5.03 -10.57 16.60
C ASP A 244 -3.84 -10.01 15.81
N LYS A 245 -3.77 -10.26 14.50
CA LYS A 245 -2.72 -9.79 13.59
C LYS A 245 -3.32 -8.92 12.48
N PRO A 246 -2.63 -7.85 12.05
CA PRO A 246 -3.10 -6.99 10.97
C PRO A 246 -2.98 -7.69 9.61
N ARG A 247 -3.90 -7.33 8.71
CA ARG A 247 -4.00 -7.86 7.34
C ARG A 247 -3.72 -6.76 6.31
N TYR A 248 -2.67 -6.90 5.52
CA TYR A 248 -2.24 -5.88 4.56
C TYR A 248 -2.44 -6.35 3.12
N LEU A 249 -3.32 -5.69 2.35
CA LEU A 249 -3.48 -5.93 0.92
C LEU A 249 -2.56 -5.00 0.11
N MET A 250 -1.59 -5.61 -0.57
CA MET A 250 -0.51 -4.88 -1.25
C MET A 250 -0.97 -4.29 -2.59
N GLY A 251 -0.63 -3.04 -2.85
CA GLY A 251 -0.76 -2.41 -4.18
C GLY A 251 -2.16 -1.93 -4.60
N VAL A 252 -3.16 -2.00 -3.71
CA VAL A 252 -4.55 -1.60 -4.00
C VAL A 252 -4.84 -0.15 -3.58
N GLY A 253 -5.34 0.65 -4.52
CA GLY A 253 -5.64 2.07 -4.26
C GLY A 253 -6.90 2.64 -4.90
N ALA A 254 -7.70 1.83 -5.59
CA ALA A 254 -8.99 2.26 -6.11
C ALA A 254 -10.02 2.31 -4.96
N ALA A 255 -10.80 3.39 -4.87
CA ALA A 255 -11.69 3.65 -3.74
C ALA A 255 -12.69 2.51 -3.47
N ASP A 256 -13.26 1.92 -4.52
CA ASP A 256 -14.15 0.77 -4.43
C ASP A 256 -13.43 -0.48 -3.90
N SER A 257 -12.22 -0.75 -4.40
CA SER A 257 -11.40 -1.87 -3.96
C SER A 257 -10.95 -1.75 -2.49
N LEU A 258 -10.72 -0.53 -1.99
CA LEU A 258 -10.45 -0.32 -0.56
C LEU A 258 -11.67 -0.74 0.28
N ILE A 259 -12.88 -0.26 -0.07
CA ILE A 259 -14.10 -0.60 0.66
C ILE A 259 -14.39 -2.11 0.59
N ASP A 260 -14.30 -2.70 -0.61
CA ASP A 260 -14.53 -4.14 -0.82
C ASP A 260 -13.51 -5.01 -0.07
N GLY A 261 -12.24 -4.57 0.03
CA GLY A 261 -11.21 -5.23 0.80
C GLY A 261 -11.47 -5.16 2.30
N VAL A 262 -11.93 -4.03 2.82
CA VAL A 262 -12.29 -3.86 4.23
C VAL A 262 -13.46 -4.75 4.63
N ILE A 263 -14.49 -4.85 3.79
CA ILE A 263 -15.62 -5.78 4.00
C ILE A 263 -15.14 -7.22 4.12
N ARG A 264 -14.05 -7.55 3.41
CA ARG A 264 -13.39 -8.85 3.46
C ARG A 264 -12.30 -8.91 4.53
N GLY A 265 -12.28 -7.97 5.47
CA GLY A 265 -11.44 -8.02 6.66
C GLY A 265 -9.98 -7.61 6.45
N VAL A 266 -9.65 -6.83 5.42
CA VAL A 266 -8.32 -6.19 5.26
C VAL A 266 -8.21 -4.94 6.14
N ASP A 267 -7.03 -4.73 6.75
CA ASP A 267 -6.73 -3.61 7.67
C ASP A 267 -5.84 -2.52 7.03
N MET A 268 -4.98 -2.86 6.07
CA MET A 268 -4.01 -1.93 5.50
C MET A 268 -3.99 -2.03 3.97
N PHE A 269 -3.75 -0.90 3.32
CA PHE A 269 -3.62 -0.77 1.87
C PHE A 269 -2.53 0.23 1.51
N ASP A 270 -1.95 0.12 0.33
CA ASP A 270 -1.05 1.12 -0.25
C ASP A 270 -1.27 1.19 -1.76
N CYS A 271 -1.00 2.35 -2.36
CA CYS A 271 -0.90 2.43 -3.81
C CYS A 271 -0.25 3.71 -4.28
N VAL A 272 0.47 3.63 -5.40
CA VAL A 272 0.95 4.82 -6.12
C VAL A 272 -0.14 5.53 -6.92
N LEU A 273 -1.30 4.89 -7.13
CA LEU A 273 -2.41 5.40 -7.95
C LEU A 273 -2.76 6.88 -7.66
N PRO A 274 -3.13 7.28 -6.42
CA PRO A 274 -3.59 8.65 -6.14
C PRO A 274 -2.59 9.72 -6.56
N THR A 275 -1.30 9.52 -6.26
CA THR A 275 -0.27 10.49 -6.66
C THR A 275 0.04 10.38 -8.16
N ARG A 276 0.10 9.18 -8.73
CA ARG A 276 0.43 8.99 -10.15
C ARG A 276 -0.59 9.63 -11.09
N ILE A 277 -1.88 9.46 -10.82
CA ILE A 277 -2.94 10.06 -11.66
C ILE A 277 -3.08 11.57 -11.40
N ALA A 278 -2.82 12.02 -10.17
CA ALA A 278 -2.84 13.44 -9.79
C ALA A 278 -1.85 14.25 -10.62
N ARG A 279 -0.61 13.75 -10.77
CA ARG A 279 0.42 14.42 -11.58
C ARG A 279 0.02 14.55 -13.05
N ASN A 280 -0.85 13.69 -13.53
CA ASN A 280 -1.43 13.75 -14.87
C ASN A 280 -2.73 14.56 -14.95
N GLY A 281 -3.14 15.24 -13.86
CA GLY A 281 -4.33 16.08 -13.79
C GLY A 281 -5.64 15.32 -13.61
N THR A 282 -5.60 14.07 -13.11
CA THR A 282 -6.80 13.30 -12.76
C THR A 282 -6.98 13.28 -11.24
N CYS A 283 -8.15 13.69 -10.77
CA CYS A 283 -8.49 13.82 -9.36
C CYS A 283 -9.62 12.86 -8.97
N MET A 284 -9.55 12.34 -7.74
CA MET A 284 -10.60 11.53 -7.10
C MET A 284 -11.56 12.48 -6.36
N THR A 285 -12.87 12.36 -6.55
CA THR A 285 -13.86 13.26 -5.93
C THR A 285 -15.05 12.47 -5.40
N SER A 286 -15.87 13.08 -4.55
CA SER A 286 -17.14 12.53 -4.06
C SER A 286 -18.07 12.07 -5.19
N GLN A 287 -17.97 12.69 -6.38
CA GLN A 287 -18.78 12.37 -7.56
C GLN A 287 -17.99 11.60 -8.65
N GLY A 288 -16.91 10.94 -8.24
CA GLY A 288 -16.10 10.11 -9.13
C GLY A 288 -14.89 10.82 -9.72
N ARG A 289 -14.42 10.29 -10.85
CA ARG A 289 -13.19 10.73 -11.53
C ARG A 289 -13.35 12.09 -12.19
N LEU A 290 -12.49 13.05 -11.84
CA LEU A 290 -12.41 14.38 -12.46
C LEU A 290 -11.07 14.57 -13.20
N VAL A 291 -11.09 14.79 -14.52
CA VAL A 291 -9.89 15.14 -15.29
C VAL A 291 -9.81 16.66 -15.47
N VAL A 292 -9.05 17.34 -14.60
CA VAL A 292 -9.06 18.82 -14.48
C VAL A 292 -8.56 19.51 -15.76
N LYS A 293 -7.79 18.80 -16.60
CA LYS A 293 -7.30 19.27 -17.91
C LYS A 293 -8.40 19.51 -18.95
N ASN A 294 -9.58 18.93 -18.77
CA ASN A 294 -10.67 19.01 -19.74
C ASN A 294 -11.10 20.47 -19.98
N ALA A 295 -11.47 20.80 -21.23
CA ALA A 295 -11.83 22.16 -21.63
C ALA A 295 -12.99 22.75 -20.82
N LYS A 296 -13.95 21.92 -20.41
CA LYS A 296 -15.12 22.33 -19.60
C LYS A 296 -14.76 22.99 -18.27
N TYR A 297 -13.55 22.78 -17.75
CA TYR A 297 -13.10 23.37 -16.49
C TYR A 297 -12.36 24.70 -16.65
N ALA A 298 -12.21 25.24 -17.88
CA ALA A 298 -11.49 26.49 -18.12
C ALA A 298 -12.09 27.72 -17.41
N HIS A 299 -13.41 27.72 -17.20
CA HIS A 299 -14.15 28.77 -16.50
C HIS A 299 -14.93 28.23 -15.29
N ASP A 300 -14.54 27.06 -14.76
CA ASP A 300 -15.16 26.48 -13.58
C ASP A 300 -14.46 27.00 -12.31
N PHE A 301 -15.09 27.96 -11.63
CA PHE A 301 -14.56 28.60 -10.43
C PHE A 301 -14.87 27.85 -9.12
N ARG A 302 -15.40 26.63 -9.22
CA ARG A 302 -15.64 25.75 -8.06
C ARG A 302 -14.36 24.99 -7.69
N PRO A 303 -14.24 24.45 -6.46
CA PRO A 303 -13.12 23.60 -6.07
C PRO A 303 -13.09 22.28 -6.84
N ILE A 304 -12.00 21.50 -6.73
CA ILE A 304 -11.94 20.14 -7.32
C ILE A 304 -13.16 19.32 -6.88
N ASP A 305 -13.47 19.33 -5.59
CA ASP A 305 -14.59 18.62 -4.98
C ASP A 305 -15.27 19.53 -3.95
N GLU A 306 -16.58 19.71 -4.08
CA GLU A 306 -17.38 20.60 -3.21
C GLU A 306 -17.61 19.99 -1.81
N LYS A 307 -17.41 18.67 -1.65
CA LYS A 307 -17.50 17.97 -0.36
C LYS A 307 -16.14 17.77 0.31
N CYS A 308 -15.07 18.32 -0.25
CA CYS A 308 -13.71 18.16 0.26
C CYS A 308 -13.24 19.45 0.94
N ASP A 309 -12.65 19.30 2.12
CA ASP A 309 -12.16 20.39 2.96
C ASP A 309 -10.62 20.41 3.03
N CYS A 310 -9.95 19.74 2.10
CA CYS A 310 -8.50 19.78 1.95
C CYS A 310 -8.00 21.19 1.56
N TYR A 311 -6.72 21.48 1.78
CA TYR A 311 -6.07 22.75 1.39
C TYR A 311 -6.39 23.15 -0.05
N THR A 312 -6.25 22.22 -1.00
CA THR A 312 -6.53 22.50 -2.41
C THR A 312 -7.97 22.96 -2.66
N CYS A 313 -8.96 22.27 -2.08
CA CYS A 313 -10.38 22.59 -2.30
C CYS A 313 -10.84 23.83 -1.54
N LYS A 314 -10.20 24.18 -0.42
CA LYS A 314 -10.51 25.42 0.31
C LYS A 314 -9.98 26.68 -0.38
N ASN A 315 -8.90 26.56 -1.15
CA ASN A 315 -8.13 27.72 -1.59
C ASN A 315 -8.11 27.94 -3.11
N TYR A 316 -8.39 26.93 -3.93
CA TYR A 316 -8.19 27.01 -5.37
C TYR A 316 -9.36 26.48 -6.19
N THR A 317 -9.55 27.08 -7.36
CA THR A 317 -10.59 26.70 -8.31
C THR A 317 -10.08 25.68 -9.33
N ARG A 318 -11.00 24.91 -9.91
CA ARG A 318 -10.71 24.02 -11.04
C ARG A 318 -10.09 24.77 -12.22
N ALA A 319 -10.56 25.98 -12.52
CA ALA A 319 -10.00 26.83 -13.57
C ALA A 319 -8.52 27.15 -13.35
N TYR A 320 -8.16 27.56 -12.13
CA TYR A 320 -6.76 27.86 -11.79
C TYR A 320 -5.88 26.61 -11.82
N ILE A 321 -6.33 25.51 -11.21
CA ILE A 321 -5.58 24.25 -11.20
C ILE A 321 -5.40 23.71 -12.62
N ARG A 322 -6.44 23.80 -13.46
CA ARG A 322 -6.35 23.45 -14.88
C ARG A 322 -5.28 24.28 -15.58
N HIS A 323 -5.25 25.59 -15.35
CA HIS A 323 -4.24 26.47 -15.94
C HIS A 323 -2.83 26.02 -15.54
N LEU A 324 -2.57 25.80 -14.25
CA LEU A 324 -1.27 25.31 -13.76
C LEU A 324 -0.87 23.98 -14.41
N ILE A 325 -1.77 22.99 -14.45
CA ILE A 325 -1.49 21.70 -15.07
C ILE A 325 -1.25 21.82 -16.58
N LYS A 326 -1.92 22.75 -17.27
CA LYS A 326 -1.73 23.01 -18.70
C LYS A 326 -0.41 23.74 -19.02
N CYS A 327 0.12 24.46 -18.04
CA CYS A 327 1.39 25.18 -18.14
C CYS A 327 2.56 24.39 -17.55
N ASP A 328 2.37 23.10 -17.23
CA ASP A 328 3.38 22.23 -16.62
C ASP A 328 3.98 22.79 -15.30
N GLU A 329 3.19 23.60 -14.59
CA GLU A 329 3.58 24.19 -13.32
C GLU A 329 3.59 23.14 -12.20
N THR A 330 4.72 23.00 -11.52
CA THR A 330 4.91 22.01 -10.42
C THR A 330 3.89 22.23 -9.31
N PHE A 331 3.47 23.47 -9.08
CA PHE A 331 2.47 23.78 -8.08
C PHE A 331 1.10 23.14 -8.39
N GLY A 332 0.71 23.05 -9.66
CA GLY A 332 -0.53 22.37 -10.05
C GLY A 332 -0.50 20.87 -9.73
N ILE A 333 0.65 20.23 -10.01
CA ILE A 333 0.92 18.82 -9.71
C ILE A 333 0.85 18.54 -8.20
N ARG A 334 1.39 19.45 -7.39
CA ARG A 334 1.32 19.38 -5.92
C ARG A 334 -0.11 19.49 -5.41
N LEU A 335 -0.89 20.46 -5.91
CA LEU A 335 -2.29 20.66 -5.50
C LEU A 335 -3.17 19.43 -5.78
N THR A 336 -3.04 18.82 -6.96
CA THR A 336 -3.81 17.61 -7.30
C THR A 336 -3.35 16.40 -6.49
N SER A 337 -2.05 16.30 -6.15
CA SER A 337 -1.51 15.20 -5.34
C SER A 337 -1.96 15.30 -3.88
N TYR A 338 -1.93 16.50 -3.31
CA TYR A 338 -2.47 16.78 -1.98
C TYR A 338 -3.95 16.36 -1.92
N HIS A 339 -4.74 16.80 -2.90
CA HIS A 339 -6.17 16.47 -2.96
C HIS A 339 -6.44 14.97 -3.00
N ASN A 340 -5.76 14.22 -3.87
CA ASN A 340 -6.01 12.78 -4.02
C ASN A 340 -5.58 11.97 -2.79
N LEU A 341 -4.46 12.34 -2.15
CA LEU A 341 -4.05 11.68 -0.91
C LEU A 341 -5.04 11.96 0.21
N TYR A 342 -5.42 13.22 0.38
CA TYR A 342 -6.45 13.61 1.36
C TYR A 342 -7.75 12.84 1.13
N PHE A 343 -8.19 12.70 -0.13
CA PHE A 343 -9.40 11.97 -0.49
C PHE A 343 -9.39 10.52 0.04
N LEU A 344 -8.32 9.76 -0.20
CA LEU A 344 -8.25 8.36 0.25
C LEU A 344 -8.08 8.22 1.77
N LEU A 345 -7.33 9.12 2.40
CA LEU A 345 -7.20 9.14 3.86
C LEU A 345 -8.53 9.46 4.55
N ASN A 346 -9.26 10.44 4.02
CA ASN A 346 -10.58 10.79 4.50
C ASN A 346 -11.61 9.68 4.21
N LEU A 347 -11.51 8.98 3.08
CA LEU A 347 -12.33 7.79 2.78
C LEU A 347 -12.13 6.71 3.85
N MET A 348 -10.88 6.40 4.21
CA MET A 348 -10.61 5.40 5.28
C MET A 348 -11.09 5.87 6.65
N LYS A 349 -11.08 7.18 6.93
CA LYS A 349 -11.73 7.74 8.13
C LYS A 349 -13.24 7.48 8.14
N GLN A 350 -13.92 7.72 7.02
CA GLN A 350 -15.37 7.45 6.88
C GLN A 350 -15.68 5.96 7.00
N VAL A 351 -14.87 5.09 6.39
CA VAL A 351 -15.01 3.63 6.52
C VAL A 351 -14.86 3.17 7.97
N ARG A 352 -13.88 3.70 8.71
CA ARG A 352 -13.73 3.43 10.16
C ARG A 352 -14.97 3.84 10.95
N GLN A 353 -15.54 5.00 10.63
CA GLN A 353 -16.78 5.46 11.26
C GLN A 353 -17.95 4.51 10.92
N ALA A 354 -18.05 4.07 9.66
CA ALA A 354 -19.11 3.17 9.25
C ALA A 354 -19.03 1.78 9.93
N ILE A 355 -17.81 1.29 10.18
CA ILE A 355 -17.59 0.09 11.01
C ILE A 355 -18.02 0.34 12.46
N MET A 356 -17.65 1.50 13.02
CA MET A 356 -18.03 1.88 14.38
C MET A 356 -19.56 1.95 14.54
N ASP A 357 -20.28 2.35 13.51
CA ASP A 357 -21.73 2.54 13.52
C ASP A 357 -22.53 1.31 13.04
N ASP A 358 -21.85 0.21 12.66
CA ASP A 358 -22.48 -0.99 12.07
C ASP A 358 -23.32 -0.71 10.80
N ASN A 359 -22.84 0.19 9.93
CA ASN A 359 -23.55 0.59 8.69
C ASN A 359 -22.65 0.58 7.44
N LEU A 360 -21.62 -0.28 7.43
CA LEU A 360 -20.62 -0.32 6.35
C LEU A 360 -21.22 -0.67 4.98
N LEU A 361 -22.25 -1.52 4.93
CA LEU A 361 -22.90 -1.91 3.69
C LEU A 361 -23.73 -0.76 3.10
N GLU A 362 -24.41 0.00 3.95
CA GLU A 362 -25.16 1.21 3.59
C GLU A 362 -24.20 2.30 3.11
N PHE A 363 -23.09 2.51 3.84
CA PHE A 363 -22.03 3.42 3.43
C PHE A 363 -21.49 3.06 2.04
N ARG A 364 -21.18 1.78 1.81
CA ARG A 364 -20.72 1.29 0.51
C ARG A 364 -21.75 1.58 -0.58
N ALA A 365 -23.01 1.22 -0.37
CA ALA A 365 -24.06 1.41 -1.37
C ALA A 365 -24.22 2.90 -1.74
N ALA A 366 -24.27 3.78 -0.75
CA ALA A 366 -24.36 5.22 -0.95
C ALA A 366 -23.13 5.78 -1.67
N PHE A 367 -21.93 5.38 -1.26
CA PHE A 367 -20.69 5.80 -1.91
C PHE A 367 -20.62 5.33 -3.37
N PHE A 368 -20.97 4.07 -3.65
CA PHE A 368 -20.93 3.52 -5.00
C PHE A 368 -21.91 4.22 -5.95
N GLU A 369 -23.08 4.58 -5.45
CA GLU A 369 -24.06 5.35 -6.20
C GLU A 369 -23.54 6.77 -6.49
N GLU A 370 -23.10 7.50 -5.47
CA GLU A 370 -22.66 8.89 -5.62
C GLU A 370 -21.39 9.01 -6.49
N TYR A 371 -20.43 8.11 -6.27
CA TYR A 371 -19.19 8.05 -7.05
C TYR A 371 -19.44 7.63 -8.51
N GLY A 372 -20.60 7.01 -8.78
CA GLY A 372 -21.02 6.56 -10.11
C GLY A 372 -20.47 5.19 -10.53
N PHE A 373 -20.10 4.33 -9.58
CA PHE A 373 -19.66 2.96 -9.87
C PHE A 373 -20.78 2.07 -10.40
N ASN A 374 -22.04 2.35 -10.04
CA ASN A 374 -23.21 1.60 -10.52
C ASN A 374 -23.67 1.99 -11.94
N LYS A 375 -23.06 3.02 -12.54
CA LYS A 375 -23.43 3.47 -13.89
C LYS A 375 -22.92 2.49 -14.95
N GLU A 376 -23.68 2.30 -16.02
CA GLU A 376 -23.21 1.56 -17.18
C GLU A 376 -21.90 2.18 -17.71
N ASN A 377 -20.89 1.34 -17.94
CA ASN A 377 -19.56 1.75 -18.38
C ASN A 377 -18.86 2.75 -17.43
N ALA A 378 -19.11 2.64 -16.11
CA ALA A 378 -18.40 3.40 -15.09
C ALA A 378 -16.89 3.31 -15.33
N LYS A 379 -16.27 4.46 -15.62
CA LYS A 379 -14.83 4.51 -15.88
C LYS A 379 -14.08 4.37 -14.57
N SER A 380 -13.22 3.35 -14.49
CA SER A 380 -12.17 3.28 -13.48
C SER A 380 -11.08 4.33 -13.75
N PHE A 381 -10.05 4.33 -12.90
CA PHE A 381 -8.90 5.21 -13.03
C PHE A 381 -7.89 4.74 -14.06
#